data_AF-A0A1M4JGP0-F1
#
_entry.id   AF-A0A1M4JGP0-F1
#
_cell.length_a   1.000
_cell.length_b   1.000
_cell.length_c   1.000
_cell.angle_alpha   90.00
_cell.angle_beta   90.00
_cell.angle_gamma   90.00
#
_symmetry.space_group_name_H-M   'P 1'
#
loop_
_entity.id
_entity.type
_entity.pdbx_description
1 polymer ?
#
loop_
_entity_poly.entity_id
_entity_poly.type
_entity_poly.pdbx_seq_one_letter_code
_entity_poly.pdbx_strand_id
1 'polypeptide(L)'
;MRAAADGRRALRLKGDARHNQLTALLEDDPHFGAYLKIPGKDNGFDIEGMAVDGQRLLLGLRGPVLRGWAGLLEIAVEAHHDHLRLVPLDAEGTLLRKHFLQLGGLGVRDLHFHGEDLYLLAGPTMVLNGEIRLFRWPGARAALAANREPVRFQRELVKSLALPHGEDSDRAEALCNLPPALSGGVPSWLVLYDAPGPARSDGECVVHGDLLR
;
A
#
# COMPACT_ATOMS: atom_id res chain seq x y z
N MET A 1 8.56 -15.55 -19.11
CA MET A 1 8.40 -14.16 -18.66
C MET A 1 7.39 -13.49 -19.60
N ARG A 2 6.36 -12.82 -19.09
CA ARG A 2 5.36 -12.16 -19.94
C ARG A 2 5.93 -10.81 -20.40
N ALA A 3 5.99 -10.60 -21.71
CA ALA A 3 6.34 -9.31 -22.32
C ALA A 3 5.05 -8.63 -22.78
N ALA A 4 4.92 -7.34 -22.49
CA ALA A 4 3.85 -6.51 -23.04
C ALA A 4 4.14 -6.21 -24.53
N ALA A 5 3.09 -5.85 -25.27
CA ALA A 5 3.19 -5.53 -26.70
C ALA A 5 4.15 -4.36 -27.00
N ASP A 6 4.39 -3.48 -26.02
CA ASP A 6 5.33 -2.37 -26.09
C ASP A 6 6.76 -2.73 -25.65
N GLY A 7 7.05 -4.03 -25.46
CA GLY A 7 8.38 -4.52 -25.08
C GLY A 7 8.69 -4.45 -23.59
N ARG A 8 7.80 -3.90 -22.75
CA ARG A 8 7.98 -3.94 -21.28
C ARG A 8 7.93 -5.37 -20.78
N ARG A 9 8.76 -5.67 -19.77
CA ARG A 9 8.83 -6.99 -19.14
C ARG A 9 8.50 -6.87 -17.67
N ALA A 10 7.62 -7.74 -17.18
CA ALA A 10 7.41 -7.88 -15.75
C ALA A 10 8.57 -8.68 -15.15
N LEU A 11 9.27 -8.08 -14.20
CA LEU A 11 10.31 -8.73 -13.40
C LEU A 11 9.79 -8.98 -12.00
N ARG A 12 10.34 -10.00 -11.33
CA ARG A 12 10.05 -10.31 -9.92
C ARG A 12 11.30 -10.10 -9.08
N LEU A 13 11.13 -9.80 -7.80
CA LEU A 13 12.25 -9.82 -6.86
C LEU A 13 12.88 -11.21 -6.85
N LYS A 14 14.22 -11.27 -6.84
CA LYS A 14 14.95 -12.53 -6.86
C LYS A 14 14.52 -13.42 -5.70
N GLY A 15 14.17 -14.67 -6.03
CA GLY A 15 13.62 -15.64 -5.08
C GLY A 15 13.07 -16.88 -5.77
N ASP A 16 12.42 -17.73 -4.97
CA ASP A 16 11.71 -18.93 -5.38
C ASP A 16 10.19 -18.79 -5.13
N ALA A 17 9.47 -19.92 -5.05
CA ALA A 17 8.02 -19.93 -4.85
C ALA A 17 7.58 -19.56 -3.41
N ARG A 18 8.50 -19.57 -2.44
CA ARG A 18 8.24 -19.38 -1.01
C ARG A 18 9.00 -18.20 -0.41
N HIS A 19 10.20 -17.91 -0.90
CA HIS A 19 11.09 -16.91 -0.34
C HIS A 19 11.66 -15.99 -1.43
N ASN A 20 11.89 -14.74 -1.06
CA ASN A 20 12.62 -13.77 -1.85
C ASN A 20 13.49 -12.89 -0.93
N GLN A 21 14.20 -11.93 -1.52
CA GLN A 21 15.07 -11.04 -0.74
C GLN A 21 14.33 -10.26 0.35
N LEU A 22 13.07 -9.87 0.14
CA LEU A 22 12.28 -9.14 1.14
C LEU A 22 11.89 -10.05 2.31
N THR A 23 11.38 -11.26 2.04
CA THR A 23 11.02 -12.20 3.12
C THR A 23 12.24 -12.63 3.92
N ALA A 24 13.41 -12.77 3.28
CA ALA A 24 14.66 -13.06 3.97
C ALA A 24 15.10 -11.91 4.90
N LEU A 25 14.94 -10.64 4.49
CA LEU A 25 15.21 -9.49 5.36
C LEU A 25 14.27 -9.45 6.58
N LEU A 26 13.06 -9.96 6.42
CA LEU A 26 12.02 -9.89 7.45
C LEU A 26 11.98 -11.11 8.37
N GLU A 27 12.67 -12.21 8.03
CA GLU A 27 12.56 -13.50 8.72
C GLU A 27 12.87 -13.40 10.22
N ASP A 28 13.96 -12.71 10.55
CA ASP A 28 14.39 -12.44 11.92
C ASP A 28 14.00 -11.03 12.41
N ASP A 29 13.14 -10.32 11.67
CA ASP A 29 12.73 -8.97 12.06
C ASP A 29 11.85 -9.03 13.33
N PRO A 30 12.17 -8.24 14.37
CA PRO A 30 11.44 -8.30 15.63
C PRO A 30 9.97 -7.85 15.53
N HIS A 31 9.59 -7.11 14.49
CA HIS A 31 8.21 -6.65 14.30
C HIS A 31 7.40 -7.57 13.40
N PHE A 32 8.03 -8.14 12.36
CA PHE A 32 7.31 -8.81 11.27
C PHE A 32 7.64 -10.29 11.09
N GLY A 33 8.78 -10.78 11.56
CA GLY A 33 9.22 -12.16 11.31
C GLY A 33 8.24 -13.22 11.79
N ALA A 34 7.66 -13.04 12.98
CA ALA A 34 6.62 -13.93 13.51
C ALA A 34 5.35 -13.97 12.63
N TYR A 35 5.03 -12.87 11.95
CA TYR A 35 3.81 -12.72 11.15
C TYR A 35 3.94 -13.28 9.73
N LEU A 36 5.16 -13.59 9.26
CA LEU A 36 5.37 -14.32 8.00
C LEU A 36 4.82 -15.76 8.06
N LYS A 37 4.63 -16.30 9.26
CA LYS A 37 4.11 -17.67 9.50
C LYS A 37 2.59 -17.70 9.68
N ILE A 38 1.94 -16.54 9.71
CA ILE A 38 0.50 -16.38 9.91
C ILE A 38 -0.14 -16.09 8.54
N PRO A 39 -1.28 -16.70 8.20
CA PRO A 39 -2.00 -16.35 6.98
C PRO A 39 -2.31 -14.86 6.91
N GLY A 40 -2.10 -14.23 5.76
CA GLY A 40 -2.33 -12.78 5.60
C GLY A 40 -3.76 -12.37 5.97
N LYS A 41 -4.77 -13.22 5.73
CA LYS A 41 -6.18 -12.93 6.08
C LYS A 41 -6.48 -13.01 7.58
N ASP A 42 -5.55 -13.54 8.38
CA ASP A 42 -5.61 -13.66 9.84
C ASP A 42 -4.64 -12.68 10.54
N ASN A 43 -4.50 -11.46 9.98
CA ASN A 43 -3.55 -10.44 10.44
C ASN A 43 -2.06 -10.86 10.32
N GLY A 44 -1.77 -11.86 9.48
CA GLY A 44 -0.41 -12.17 9.06
C GLY A 44 0.19 -11.09 8.14
N PHE A 45 1.43 -11.32 7.69
CA PHE A 45 2.11 -10.41 6.78
C PHE A 45 1.38 -10.34 5.44
N ASP A 46 0.84 -9.16 5.11
CA ASP A 46 0.10 -8.94 3.87
C ASP A 46 0.31 -7.54 3.32
N ILE A 47 0.79 -7.47 2.08
CA ILE A 47 1.05 -6.23 1.34
C ILE A 47 -0.12 -6.03 0.37
N GLU A 48 -0.87 -4.95 0.58
CA GLU A 48 -1.96 -4.56 -0.33
C GLU A 48 -1.67 -3.18 -0.97
N GLY A 49 -1.07 -2.26 -0.22
CA GLY A 49 -0.72 -0.94 -0.74
C GLY A 49 0.67 -0.90 -1.37
N MET A 50 0.82 -0.18 -2.49
CA MET A 50 2.12 0.07 -3.11
C MET A 50 2.20 1.45 -3.73
N ALA A 51 3.26 2.20 -3.42
CA ALA A 51 3.59 3.45 -4.10
C ALA A 51 5.05 3.46 -4.56
N VAL A 52 5.30 4.07 -5.72
CA VAL A 52 6.61 4.11 -6.37
C VAL A 52 7.14 5.54 -6.44
N ASP A 53 8.41 5.71 -6.10
CA ASP A 53 9.17 6.94 -6.27
C ASP A 53 10.57 6.65 -6.85
N GLY A 54 10.68 6.68 -8.18
CA GLY A 54 11.89 6.24 -8.87
C GLY A 54 12.20 4.77 -8.58
N GLN A 55 13.35 4.51 -7.95
CA GLN A 55 13.74 3.16 -7.51
C GLN A 55 13.20 2.80 -6.11
N ARG A 56 12.66 3.78 -5.37
CA ARG A 56 12.10 3.54 -4.03
C ARG A 56 10.67 3.06 -4.13
N LEU A 57 10.35 2.05 -3.33
CA LEU A 57 9.00 1.50 -3.19
C LEU A 57 8.57 1.62 -1.74
N LEU A 58 7.34 2.05 -1.55
CA LEU A 58 6.61 1.94 -0.31
C LEU A 58 5.64 0.76 -0.42
N LEU A 59 5.71 -0.16 0.53
CA LEU A 59 4.84 -1.33 0.64
C LEU A 59 3.98 -1.17 1.90
N GLY A 60 2.70 -0.87 1.70
CA GLY A 60 1.73 -0.71 2.75
C GLY A 60 1.19 -2.05 3.21
N LEU A 61 1.25 -2.30 4.51
CA LEU A 61 0.78 -3.55 5.09
C LEU A 61 -0.68 -3.44 5.50
N ARG A 62 -1.53 -4.33 4.98
CA ARG A 62 -2.85 -4.60 5.56
C ARG A 62 -2.66 -5.22 6.94
N GLY A 63 -1.78 -6.21 7.02
CA GLY A 63 -1.44 -6.92 8.24
C GLY A 63 0.07 -7.14 8.33
N PRO A 64 0.64 -7.19 9.54
CA PRO A 64 -0.03 -7.00 10.81
C PRO A 64 -0.26 -5.53 11.18
N VAL A 65 -1.30 -5.26 11.96
CA VAL A 65 -1.41 -4.02 12.75
C VAL A 65 -0.93 -4.27 14.18
N LEU A 66 0.03 -3.47 14.64
CA LEU A 66 0.73 -3.64 15.92
C LEU A 66 0.31 -2.56 16.92
N ARG A 67 -0.50 -2.91 17.92
CA ARG A 67 -1.01 -1.96 18.94
C ARG A 67 -1.61 -0.68 18.35
N GLY A 68 -2.34 -0.81 17.23
CA GLY A 68 -3.00 0.30 16.54
C GLY A 68 -2.18 0.97 15.42
N TRP A 69 -0.94 0.53 15.21
CA TRP A 69 -0.04 1.05 14.18
C TRP A 69 0.00 0.15 12.95
N ALA A 70 -0.18 0.74 11.77
CA ALA A 70 0.00 0.04 10.50
C ALA A 70 1.47 0.06 10.08
N GLY A 71 1.94 -1.04 9.50
CA GLY A 71 3.27 -1.11 8.91
C GLY A 71 3.31 -0.52 7.51
N LEU A 72 4.40 0.18 7.19
CA LEU A 72 4.77 0.62 5.87
C LEU A 72 6.27 0.34 5.69
N LEU A 73 6.61 -0.47 4.70
CA LEU A 73 8.01 -0.82 4.40
C LEU A 73 8.53 0.10 3.30
N GLU A 74 9.72 0.65 3.50
CA GLU A 74 10.47 1.39 2.47
C GLU A 74 11.63 0.50 2.01
N ILE A 75 11.66 0.20 0.71
CA ILE A 75 12.75 -0.55 0.06
C ILE A 75 13.15 0.18 -1.22
N ALA A 76 14.32 -0.15 -1.76
CA ALA A 76 14.69 0.24 -3.12
C ALA A 76 14.99 -1.00 -3.96
N VAL A 77 14.62 -0.93 -5.24
CA VAL A 77 14.82 -2.03 -6.19
C VAL A 77 15.42 -1.51 -7.50
N GLU A 78 16.16 -2.38 -8.17
CA GLU A 78 16.57 -2.15 -9.55
C GLU A 78 16.45 -3.42 -10.39
N ALA A 79 16.36 -3.24 -11.70
CA ALA A 79 16.45 -4.34 -12.63
C ALA A 79 17.89 -4.87 -12.68
N HIS A 80 18.04 -6.18 -12.53
CA HIS A 80 19.31 -6.88 -12.66
C HIS A 80 19.07 -8.17 -13.47
N HIS A 81 19.51 -8.14 -14.72
CA HIS A 81 19.30 -9.24 -15.68
C HIS A 81 17.80 -9.55 -15.89
N ASP A 82 17.33 -10.69 -15.42
CA ASP A 82 15.98 -11.21 -15.56
C ASP A 82 15.14 -11.11 -14.26
N HIS A 83 15.64 -10.39 -13.26
CA HIS A 83 14.98 -10.18 -11.96
C HIS A 83 15.12 -8.74 -11.46
N LEU A 84 14.34 -8.40 -10.45
CA LEU A 84 14.60 -7.25 -9.59
C LEU A 84 15.53 -7.68 -8.45
N ARG A 85 16.41 -6.78 -8.02
CA ARG A 85 17.19 -6.93 -6.79
C ARG A 85 16.92 -5.80 -5.82
N LEU A 86 16.95 -6.09 -4.52
CA LEU A 86 17.03 -5.04 -3.51
C LEU A 86 18.35 -4.28 -3.63
N VAL A 87 18.31 -2.97 -3.42
CA VAL A 87 19.47 -2.09 -3.38
C VAL A 87 19.44 -1.21 -2.13
N PRO A 88 20.60 -0.71 -1.67
CA PRO A 88 20.64 0.22 -0.55
C PRO A 88 19.78 1.46 -0.76
N LEU A 89 19.09 1.87 0.29
CA LEU A 89 18.37 3.14 0.42
C LEU A 89 19.32 4.33 0.65
N ASP A 90 20.52 4.05 1.15
CA ASP A 90 21.53 5.01 1.58
C ASP A 90 22.96 4.46 1.43
N ALA A 91 23.95 5.29 1.75
CA ALA A 91 25.37 4.97 1.60
C ALA A 91 25.85 3.94 2.65
N GLU A 92 25.10 3.80 3.73
CA GLU A 92 25.36 2.88 4.84
C GLU A 92 24.94 1.44 4.52
N GLY A 93 24.26 1.23 3.39
CA GLY A 93 23.85 -0.11 2.94
C GLY A 93 22.47 -0.55 3.44
N THR A 94 21.66 0.36 3.97
CA THR A 94 20.33 0.02 4.52
C THR A 94 19.40 -0.50 3.43
N LEU A 95 18.95 -1.75 3.51
CA LEU A 95 18.08 -2.36 2.49
C LEU A 95 16.57 -2.18 2.77
N LEU A 96 16.21 -1.90 4.02
CA LEU A 96 14.82 -1.81 4.48
C LEU A 96 14.71 -0.77 5.59
N ARG A 97 13.71 0.10 5.52
CA ARG A 97 13.26 0.92 6.65
C ARG A 97 11.79 0.64 6.92
N LYS A 98 11.39 0.79 8.19
CA LYS A 98 10.02 0.54 8.65
C LYS A 98 9.41 1.84 9.15
N HIS A 99 8.23 2.14 8.65
CA HIS A 99 7.42 3.28 9.07
C HIS A 99 6.14 2.74 9.70
N PHE A 100 5.86 3.16 10.93
CA PHE A 100 4.65 2.80 11.65
C PHE A 100 3.69 3.98 11.62
N LEU A 101 2.53 3.78 10.97
CA LEU A 101 1.55 4.83 10.73
C LEU A 101 0.40 4.75 11.74
N GLN A 102 0.05 5.87 12.37
CA GLN A 102 -1.06 5.91 13.32
C GLN A 102 -2.40 5.99 12.60
N LEU A 103 -2.89 4.84 12.11
CA LEU A 103 -4.16 4.73 11.39
C LEU A 103 -5.34 4.30 12.28
N GLY A 104 -5.11 4.21 13.59
CA GLY A 104 -6.17 3.92 14.57
C GLY A 104 -6.64 2.47 14.55
N GLY A 105 -5.75 1.52 14.29
CA GLY A 105 -6.10 0.09 14.20
C GLY A 105 -6.37 -0.42 12.79
N LEU A 106 -6.42 0.48 11.80
CA LEU A 106 -6.60 0.13 10.39
C LEU A 106 -5.26 -0.24 9.75
N GLY A 107 -5.28 -1.20 8.81
CA GLY A 107 -4.17 -1.55 7.94
C GLY A 107 -4.21 -0.78 6.63
N VAL A 108 -3.08 -0.70 5.92
CA VAL A 108 -2.99 -0.05 4.61
C VAL A 108 -3.58 -0.95 3.54
N ARG A 109 -4.46 -0.37 2.71
CA ARG A 109 -5.11 -1.01 1.56
C ARG A 109 -4.51 -0.57 0.24
N ASP A 110 -4.27 0.72 0.11
CA ASP A 110 -3.73 1.32 -1.11
C ASP A 110 -2.91 2.57 -0.79
N LEU A 111 -1.97 2.92 -1.67
CA LEU A 111 -1.03 4.02 -1.51
C LEU A 111 -0.90 4.80 -2.83
N HIS A 112 -0.96 6.12 -2.75
CA HIS A 112 -0.77 6.95 -3.94
C HIS A 112 -0.05 8.26 -3.63
N PHE A 113 1.03 8.53 -4.35
CA PHE A 113 1.67 9.84 -4.29
C PHE A 113 0.93 10.84 -5.18
N HIS A 114 0.69 12.04 -4.66
CA HIS A 114 0.21 13.17 -5.44
C HIS A 114 0.93 14.45 -5.01
N GLY A 115 1.74 15.00 -5.91
CA GLY A 115 2.72 16.04 -5.55
C GLY A 115 3.68 15.52 -4.48
N GLU A 116 3.85 16.31 -3.41
CA GLU A 116 4.72 15.98 -2.26
C GLU A 116 4.08 15.03 -1.23
N ASP A 117 2.78 14.76 -1.36
CA ASP A 117 2.01 14.06 -0.35
C ASP A 117 1.77 12.60 -0.71
N LEU A 118 1.58 11.78 0.32
CA LEU A 118 1.13 10.40 0.19
C LEU A 118 -0.32 10.29 0.68
N TYR A 119 -1.18 9.73 -0.16
CA TYR A 119 -2.56 9.38 0.16
C TYR A 119 -2.63 7.88 0.44
N LEU A 120 -3.42 7.51 1.45
CA LEU A 120 -3.55 6.13 1.90
C LEU A 120 -5.03 5.78 2.02
N LEU A 121 -5.42 4.66 1.43
CA LEU A 121 -6.64 3.96 1.80
C LEU A 121 -6.31 3.02 2.96
N ALA A 122 -7.11 3.05 4.02
CA ALA A 122 -6.93 2.19 5.17
C ALA A 122 -8.25 1.56 5.62
N GLY A 123 -8.19 0.30 6.04
CA GLY A 123 -9.35 -0.48 6.43
C GLY A 123 -9.01 -1.61 7.42
N PRO A 124 -10.00 -2.41 7.85
CA PRO A 124 -9.79 -3.48 8.82
C PRO A 124 -8.79 -4.53 8.37
N THR A 125 -8.01 -5.13 9.26
CA THR A 125 -6.96 -6.08 8.87
C THR A 125 -7.47 -7.48 8.55
N MET A 126 -8.73 -7.79 8.83
CA MET A 126 -9.35 -9.11 8.64
C MET A 126 -10.72 -8.94 7.98
N VAL A 127 -11.47 -10.02 7.79
CA VAL A 127 -12.86 -9.98 7.31
C VAL A 127 -13.78 -9.46 8.43
N LEU A 128 -13.61 -8.17 8.74
CA LEU A 128 -14.40 -7.45 9.73
C LEU A 128 -15.17 -6.36 9.02
N ASN A 129 -16.41 -6.18 9.44
CA ASN A 129 -17.16 -4.97 9.13
C ASN A 129 -16.56 -3.85 9.99
N GLY A 130 -16.07 -2.81 9.34
CA GLY A 130 -15.36 -1.74 10.02
C GLY A 130 -15.08 -0.55 9.11
N GLU A 131 -14.67 0.54 9.73
CA GLU A 131 -14.47 1.79 9.03
C GLU A 131 -13.37 1.66 7.97
N ILE A 132 -13.66 2.18 6.77
CA ILE A 132 -12.69 2.36 5.70
C ILE A 132 -12.50 3.86 5.49
N ARG A 133 -11.24 4.31 5.43
CA ARG A 133 -10.91 5.72 5.56
C ARG A 133 -9.73 6.10 4.68
N LEU A 134 -9.79 7.32 4.16
CA LEU A 134 -8.70 7.99 3.50
C LEU A 134 -7.89 8.83 4.48
N PHE A 135 -6.58 8.71 4.35
CA PHE A 135 -5.59 9.50 5.08
C PHE A 135 -4.67 10.21 4.10
N ARG A 136 -4.14 11.35 4.52
CA ARG A 136 -3.07 12.07 3.83
C ARG A 136 -1.89 12.22 4.78
N TRP A 137 -0.70 11.92 4.28
CA TRP A 137 0.57 12.29 4.88
C TRP A 137 1.13 13.48 4.08
N PRO A 138 0.98 14.72 4.59
CA PRO A 138 1.51 15.90 3.93
C PRO A 138 3.05 15.90 3.90
N GLY A 139 3.66 16.23 2.76
CA GLY A 139 5.10 16.30 2.61
C GLY A 139 5.82 14.96 2.78
N ALA A 140 5.12 13.84 2.53
CA ALA A 140 5.66 12.49 2.71
C ALA A 140 6.95 12.27 1.90
N ARG A 141 7.04 12.78 0.67
CA ARG A 141 8.25 12.62 -0.17
C ARG A 141 9.48 13.20 0.50
N ALA A 142 9.43 14.48 0.86
CA ALA A 142 10.52 15.15 1.57
C ALA A 142 10.85 14.45 2.90
N ALA A 143 9.83 14.03 3.65
CA ALA A 143 10.00 13.35 4.93
C ALA A 143 10.69 11.98 4.80
N LEU A 144 10.39 11.22 3.75
CA LEU A 144 11.01 9.92 3.44
C LEU A 144 12.44 10.10 2.92
N ALA A 145 12.65 11.07 2.03
CA ALA A 145 13.97 11.39 1.49
C ALA A 145 14.96 11.83 2.58
N ALA A 146 14.49 12.60 3.57
CA ALA A 146 15.30 13.05 4.70
C ALA A 146 15.51 11.97 5.77
N ASN A 147 14.69 10.92 5.82
CA ASN A 147 14.79 9.90 6.86
C ASN A 147 16.10 9.10 6.77
N ARG A 148 16.71 8.83 7.92
CA ARG A 148 17.86 7.92 8.07
C ARG A 148 17.62 6.82 9.11
N GLU A 149 16.54 6.93 9.87
CA GLU A 149 16.22 5.96 10.93
C GLU A 149 15.73 4.63 10.33
N PRO A 150 16.17 3.47 10.86
CA PRO A 150 15.69 2.17 10.42
C PRO A 150 14.22 1.94 10.78
N VAL A 151 13.73 2.62 11.83
CA VAL A 151 12.35 2.56 12.29
C VAL A 151 11.85 3.96 12.63
N ARG A 152 10.71 4.36 12.08
CA ARG A 152 10.06 5.64 12.36
C ARG A 152 8.59 5.46 12.69
N PHE A 153 8.07 6.30 13.58
CA PHE A 153 6.64 6.40 13.86
C PHE A 153 6.08 7.70 13.28
N GLN A 154 5.02 7.61 12.49
CA GLN A 154 4.34 8.74 11.88
C GLN A 154 2.93 8.89 12.48
N ARG A 155 2.77 9.92 13.31
CA ARG A 155 1.50 10.24 13.99
C ARG A 155 0.69 11.30 13.26
N GLU A 156 1.38 12.22 12.62
CA GLU A 156 0.80 13.40 11.98
C GLU A 156 0.29 12.99 10.59
N LEU A 157 -0.88 12.36 10.58
CA LEU A 157 -1.63 12.00 9.39
C LEU A 157 -2.97 12.74 9.44
N VAL A 158 -3.32 13.39 8.34
CA VAL A 158 -4.59 14.10 8.21
C VAL A 158 -5.64 13.08 7.81
N LYS A 159 -6.66 12.90 8.67
CA LYS A 159 -7.86 12.12 8.34
C LYS A 159 -8.69 12.93 7.35
N SER A 160 -8.85 12.46 6.12
CA SER A 160 -9.57 13.22 5.10
C SER A 160 -11.05 12.84 5.05
N LEU A 161 -11.36 11.55 4.89
CA LEU A 161 -12.73 11.11 4.59
C LEU A 161 -12.97 9.69 5.05
N ALA A 162 -14.10 9.44 5.71
CA ALA A 162 -14.62 8.09 5.89
C ALA A 162 -15.44 7.70 4.65
N LEU A 163 -15.22 6.50 4.14
CA LEU A 163 -15.92 6.00 2.96
C LEU A 163 -17.15 5.18 3.37
N PRO A 164 -18.18 5.12 2.51
CA PRO A 164 -19.33 4.23 2.74
C PRO A 164 -18.85 2.79 2.94
N HIS A 165 -19.45 2.12 3.91
CA HIS A 165 -19.25 0.70 4.20
C HIS A 165 -20.53 0.15 4.85
N GLY A 166 -20.80 -1.14 4.67
CA GLY A 166 -21.92 -1.84 5.27
C GLY A 166 -21.52 -3.21 5.81
N GLU A 167 -22.50 -3.95 6.31
CA GLU A 167 -22.30 -5.34 6.70
C GLU A 167 -22.06 -6.19 5.45
N ASP A 168 -20.83 -6.71 5.32
CA ASP A 168 -20.36 -7.46 4.16
C ASP A 168 -20.53 -6.74 2.81
N SER A 169 -20.65 -5.40 2.82
CA SER A 169 -20.86 -4.58 1.63
C SER A 169 -20.05 -3.28 1.65
N ASP A 170 -19.91 -2.68 0.48
CA ASP A 170 -19.18 -1.44 0.21
C ASP A 170 -17.76 -1.43 0.81
N ARG A 171 -17.04 -2.54 0.63
CA ARG A 171 -15.63 -2.66 1.03
C ARG A 171 -14.72 -1.98 0.03
N ALA A 172 -14.38 -0.70 0.26
CA ALA A 172 -13.41 0.01 -0.57
C ALA A 172 -12.02 -0.65 -0.46
N GLU A 173 -11.43 -0.98 -1.61
CA GLU A 173 -10.18 -1.73 -1.72
C GLU A 173 -9.14 -1.06 -2.62
N ALA A 174 -9.55 -0.12 -3.49
CA ALA A 174 -8.61 0.60 -4.36
C ALA A 174 -8.88 2.10 -4.41
N LEU A 175 -7.81 2.87 -4.55
CA LEU A 175 -7.79 4.32 -4.70
C LEU A 175 -6.90 4.69 -5.90
N CYS A 176 -7.49 5.29 -6.92
CA CYS A 176 -6.77 5.66 -8.13
C CYS A 176 -6.93 7.15 -8.43
N ASN A 177 -5.82 7.85 -8.66
CA ASN A 177 -5.87 9.20 -9.22
C ASN A 177 -6.33 9.13 -10.68
N LEU A 178 -7.35 9.90 -11.04
CA LEU A 178 -7.84 9.94 -12.40
C LEU A 178 -6.96 10.84 -13.28
N PRO A 179 -6.57 10.36 -14.47
CA PRO A 179 -5.90 11.19 -15.46
C PRO A 179 -6.71 12.46 -15.77
N PRO A 180 -6.07 13.63 -15.94
CA PRO A 180 -6.75 14.88 -16.26
C PRO A 180 -7.70 14.79 -17.48
N ALA A 181 -7.36 13.94 -18.45
CA ALA A 181 -8.19 13.69 -19.63
C ALA A 181 -9.55 13.03 -19.30
N LEU A 182 -9.62 12.26 -18.21
CA LEU A 182 -10.86 11.62 -17.74
C LEU A 182 -11.60 12.47 -16.71
N SER A 183 -10.89 13.33 -15.97
CA SER A 183 -11.47 14.18 -14.93
C SER A 183 -11.84 15.59 -15.39
N GLY A 184 -11.63 15.92 -16.67
CA GLY A 184 -11.88 17.27 -17.20
C GLY A 184 -10.93 18.33 -16.62
N GLY A 185 -9.71 17.93 -16.27
CA GLY A 185 -8.68 18.80 -15.68
C GLY A 185 -8.84 19.06 -14.18
N VAL A 186 -9.89 18.53 -13.55
CA VAL A 186 -10.07 18.64 -12.09
C VAL A 186 -9.33 17.48 -11.42
N PRO A 187 -8.48 17.71 -10.41
CA PRO A 187 -7.91 16.61 -9.62
C PRO A 187 -9.05 15.78 -9.03
N SER A 188 -9.03 14.48 -9.27
CA SER A 188 -10.11 13.60 -8.81
C SER A 188 -9.60 12.20 -8.56
N TRP A 189 -10.23 11.53 -7.62
CA TRP A 189 -9.86 10.18 -7.19
C TRP A 189 -11.04 9.24 -7.39
N LEU A 190 -10.76 8.08 -7.98
CA LEU A 190 -11.71 6.99 -8.10
C LEU A 190 -11.47 5.99 -6.96
N VAL A 191 -12.53 5.67 -6.24
CA VAL A 191 -12.54 4.59 -5.23
C VAL A 191 -13.36 3.42 -5.77
N LEU A 192 -12.79 2.22 -5.67
CA LEU A 192 -13.43 0.97 -6.09
C LEU A 192 -13.60 0.01 -4.92
N TYR A 193 -14.57 -0.89 -5.06
CA TYR A 193 -15.08 -1.74 -3.99
C TYR A 193 -15.00 -3.22 -4.37
N ASP A 194 -14.50 -4.06 -3.47
CA ASP A 194 -14.41 -5.52 -3.65
C ASP A 194 -15.75 -6.22 -3.37
N ALA A 195 -16.55 -5.66 -2.45
CA ALA A 195 -17.90 -6.12 -2.16
C ALA A 195 -18.91 -4.98 -2.42
N PRO A 196 -19.16 -4.57 -3.68
CA PRO A 196 -20.09 -3.47 -3.96
C PRO A 196 -21.50 -3.83 -3.46
N GLY A 197 -22.14 -2.90 -2.75
CA GLY A 197 -23.54 -3.08 -2.34
C GLY A 197 -24.51 -3.08 -3.53
N PRO A 198 -25.79 -3.44 -3.32
CA PRO A 198 -26.81 -3.45 -4.38
C PRO A 198 -26.94 -2.11 -5.11
N ALA A 199 -26.80 -0.99 -4.40
CA ALA A 199 -26.86 0.36 -4.99
C ALA A 199 -25.69 0.66 -5.95
N ARG A 200 -24.63 -0.15 -5.92
CA ARG A 200 -23.45 -0.04 -6.79
C ARG A 200 -23.43 -1.07 -7.91
N SER A 201 -24.41 -1.97 -7.98
CA SER A 201 -24.42 -3.10 -8.91
C SER A 201 -25.58 -2.97 -9.89
N ASP A 202 -25.41 -2.13 -10.92
CA ASP A 202 -26.46 -1.78 -11.89
C ASP A 202 -26.41 -2.66 -13.15
N GLY A 203 -26.56 -3.98 -12.95
CA GLY A 203 -26.57 -4.99 -14.02
C GLY A 203 -25.48 -6.05 -13.90
N GLU A 204 -25.50 -7.03 -14.79
CA GLU A 204 -24.71 -8.28 -14.68
C GLU A 204 -23.19 -8.07 -14.65
N CYS A 205 -22.68 -6.98 -15.24
CA CYS A 205 -21.25 -6.69 -15.33
C CYS A 205 -20.94 -5.20 -15.10
N VAL A 206 -21.78 -4.51 -14.32
CA VAL A 206 -21.63 -3.07 -14.05
C VAL A 206 -21.48 -2.85 -12.56
N VAL A 207 -20.39 -2.19 -12.18
CA VAL A 207 -20.12 -1.77 -10.79
C VAL A 207 -19.75 -0.30 -10.75
N HIS A 208 -20.37 0.45 -9.83
CA HIS A 208 -20.11 1.87 -9.62
C HIS A 208 -19.05 2.11 -8.55
N GLY A 209 -18.06 2.96 -8.87
CA GLY A 209 -17.11 3.53 -7.92
C GLY A 209 -17.49 4.93 -7.47
N ASP A 210 -16.83 5.42 -6.43
CA ASP A 210 -17.00 6.80 -5.95
C ASP A 210 -15.95 7.72 -6.57
N LEU A 211 -16.41 8.88 -7.06
CA LEU A 211 -15.55 9.94 -7.56
C LEU A 211 -15.39 11.03 -6.49
N LEU A 212 -14.20 11.13 -5.92
CA LEU A 212 -13.85 12.15 -4.93
C LEU A 212 -13.15 13.31 -5.63
N ARG A 213 -13.47 14.54 -5.21
CA ARG A 213 -12.90 15.79 -5.74
C ARG A 213 -12.21 16.56 -4.63
#